data_AF-A0A7L4ZEB4-F1
#
_entry.id   AF-A0A7L4ZEB4-F1
#
_cell.length_a   1.000
_cell.length_b   1.000
_cell.length_c   1.000
_cell.angle_alpha   90.00
_cell.angle_beta   90.00
_cell.angle_gamma   90.00
#
_symmetry.space_group_name_H-M   'P 1'
#
loop_
_entity.id
_entity.type
_entity.pdbx_description
1 polymer ?
#
loop_
_entity_poly.entity_id
_entity_poly.type
_entity_poly.pdbx_seq_one_letter_code
_entity_poly.pdbx_strand_id
1 'polypeptide(L)'
;MKKLTTQLLIIIALIMIHNPLYSQIDNESMELEENVNNINDFSKLEDERLRIIGDMYASMYEISGLFTELERSQSLERLIRQYNRLNTKENNLDSISKKHKEYIQRLEEIKSKIVLPELRSVGGQELHDMESMTVTEGFRRIIENKVQEILKKTDQLSSVGTKVTELNNTSYVSQNFKKQISWSFALLVAIVIIGFFIIAYRDDEIRKTIFSGDAGLQFITIFSIIIAIILFGITGVLGGKEISALIGGISGYILGRSSIGSNKSESKK
;
A
#
# COMPACT_ATOMS: atom_id res chain seq x y z
N MET A 1 -53.19 -21.95 9.44
CA MET A 1 -52.10 -21.47 8.56
C MET A 1 -51.99 -19.95 8.47
N LYS A 2 -53.07 -19.15 8.37
CA LYS A 2 -52.99 -17.67 8.28
C LYS A 2 -52.26 -16.95 9.43
N LYS A 3 -52.30 -17.50 10.65
CA LYS A 3 -51.58 -16.95 11.83
C LYS A 3 -50.05 -17.16 11.76
N LEU A 4 -49.60 -18.26 11.15
CA LEU A 4 -48.17 -18.57 11.06
C LEU A 4 -47.47 -17.65 10.04
N THR A 5 -48.12 -17.37 8.91
CA THR A 5 -47.60 -16.48 7.87
C THR A 5 -47.55 -15.01 8.32
N THR A 6 -48.49 -14.57 9.15
CA THR A 6 -48.46 -13.22 9.74
C THR A 6 -47.38 -13.10 10.80
N GLN A 7 -47.18 -14.13 11.63
CA GLN A 7 -46.07 -14.16 12.59
C GLN A 7 -44.69 -14.13 11.89
N LEU A 8 -44.51 -14.88 10.80
CA LEU A 8 -43.25 -14.86 10.05
C LEU A 8 -42.95 -13.48 9.43
N LEU A 9 -43.96 -12.81 8.88
CA LEU A 9 -43.83 -11.47 8.31
C LEU A 9 -43.53 -10.41 9.38
N ILE A 10 -44.14 -10.54 10.55
CA ILE A 10 -43.86 -9.68 11.71
C ILE A 10 -42.44 -9.92 12.21
N ILE A 11 -41.95 -11.16 12.25
CA ILE A 11 -40.58 -11.48 12.64
C ILE A 11 -39.58 -10.91 11.61
N ILE A 12 -39.84 -11.02 10.31
CA ILE A 12 -38.99 -10.43 9.27
C ILE A 12 -38.99 -8.89 9.36
N ALA A 13 -40.16 -8.28 9.59
CA ALA A 13 -40.26 -6.84 9.80
C ALA A 13 -39.53 -6.40 11.08
N LEU A 14 -39.63 -7.17 12.17
CA LEU A 14 -38.89 -6.91 13.40
C LEU A 14 -37.38 -7.04 13.19
N ILE A 15 -36.91 -8.03 12.42
CA ILE A 15 -35.49 -8.19 12.07
C ILE A 15 -35.00 -7.02 11.20
N MET A 16 -35.83 -6.50 10.29
CA MET A 16 -35.49 -5.32 9.48
C MET A 16 -35.52 -4.01 10.26
N ILE A 17 -36.32 -3.91 11.33
CA ILE A 17 -36.42 -2.73 12.19
C ILE A 17 -35.38 -2.78 13.33
N HIS A 18 -35.02 -3.98 13.83
CA HIS A 18 -34.06 -4.18 14.92
C HIS A 18 -32.62 -4.38 14.45
N ASN A 19 -32.38 -4.62 13.15
CA ASN A 19 -31.09 -4.30 12.58
C ASN A 19 -31.14 -2.82 12.24
N PRO A 20 -30.58 -1.91 13.07
CA PRO A 20 -30.30 -0.58 12.55
C PRO A 20 -29.50 -0.83 11.28
N LEU A 21 -30.08 -0.40 10.15
CA LEU A 21 -29.35 -0.12 8.93
C LEU A 21 -28.05 0.52 9.39
N TYR A 22 -26.94 -0.23 9.30
CA TYR A 22 -25.72 -0.03 10.07
C TYR A 22 -25.33 1.45 10.00
N SER A 23 -25.80 2.19 11.01
CA SER A 23 -25.17 3.37 11.54
C SER A 23 -23.72 2.98 11.72
N GLN A 24 -22.80 3.89 11.41
CA GLN A 24 -21.49 3.83 12.03
C GLN A 24 -21.69 3.50 13.51
N ILE A 25 -21.37 2.27 13.87
CA ILE A 25 -21.13 1.90 15.25
C ILE A 25 -19.75 2.50 15.49
N ASP A 26 -19.74 3.72 16.01
CA ASP A 26 -18.63 4.19 16.84
C ASP A 26 -18.63 3.27 18.07
N ASN A 27 -17.92 2.15 17.94
CA ASN A 27 -17.64 1.26 19.06
C ASN A 27 -16.61 1.95 19.93
N GLU A 28 -17.09 2.70 20.92
CA GLU A 28 -16.29 3.11 22.05
C GLU A 28 -15.98 1.86 22.90
N SER A 29 -14.71 1.44 22.83
CA SER A 29 -13.97 0.62 23.79
C SER A 29 -14.33 -0.87 23.97
N MET A 30 -13.67 -1.70 23.18
CA MET A 30 -12.92 -2.83 23.75
C MET A 30 -11.61 -3.02 22.97
N GLU A 31 -10.51 -2.93 23.70
CA GLU A 31 -9.11 -2.84 23.27
C GLU A 31 -8.73 -3.72 22.08
N LEU A 32 -8.47 -3.07 20.95
CA LEU A 32 -7.33 -3.35 20.07
C LEU A 32 -7.04 -2.04 19.34
N GLU A 33 -5.94 -1.40 19.73
CA GLU A 33 -5.40 -0.17 19.14
C GLU A 33 -5.11 -0.37 17.65
N GLU A 34 -6.10 -0.21 16.78
CA GLU A 34 -5.87 -0.05 15.34
C GLU A 34 -6.47 1.28 14.86
N ASN A 35 -5.86 2.33 15.41
CA ASN A 35 -5.67 3.68 14.89
C ASN A 35 -6.34 3.97 13.53
N VAL A 36 -7.61 4.35 13.55
CA VAL A 36 -8.27 5.06 12.44
C VAL A 36 -7.70 6.49 12.39
N ASN A 37 -6.50 6.62 11.82
CA ASN A 37 -5.81 7.88 11.51
C ASN A 37 -5.53 8.01 10.00
N ASN A 38 -6.41 7.45 9.17
CA ASN A 38 -6.09 7.10 7.77
C ASN A 38 -6.02 8.28 6.77
N ILE A 39 -6.12 9.54 7.23
CA ILE A 39 -5.83 10.74 6.41
C ILE A 39 -4.58 11.47 6.93
N ASN A 40 -4.20 11.25 8.19
CA ASN A 40 -2.99 11.81 8.79
C ASN A 40 -1.74 10.93 8.61
N ASP A 41 -1.87 9.72 8.09
CA ASP A 41 -0.75 8.78 7.96
C ASP A 41 0.07 9.03 6.68
N PHE A 42 -0.58 9.35 5.55
CA PHE A 42 0.13 9.59 4.30
C PHE A 42 1.04 10.83 4.33
N SER A 43 0.54 11.95 4.88
CA SER A 43 1.36 13.17 5.01
C SER A 43 2.56 12.93 5.92
N LYS A 44 2.37 12.18 7.02
CA LYS A 44 3.46 11.85 7.95
C LYS A 44 4.49 10.93 7.30
N LEU A 45 4.06 9.94 6.52
CA LEU A 45 4.95 9.06 5.77
C LEU A 45 5.70 9.81 4.66
N GLU A 46 5.06 10.77 4.00
CA GLU A 46 5.71 11.64 3.02
C GLU A 46 6.75 12.55 3.68
N ASP A 47 6.40 13.17 4.81
CA ASP A 47 7.31 13.98 5.62
C ASP A 47 8.49 13.14 6.13
N GLU A 48 8.24 11.92 6.58
CA GLU A 48 9.28 10.97 6.98
C GLU A 48 10.18 10.58 5.79
N ARG A 49 9.59 10.32 4.61
CA ARG A 49 10.35 10.03 3.38
C ARG A 49 11.27 11.20 3.03
N LEU A 50 10.75 12.42 3.03
CA LEU A 50 11.51 13.63 2.72
C LEU A 50 12.61 13.88 3.75
N ARG A 51 12.34 13.64 5.04
CA ARG A 51 13.35 13.73 6.10
C ARG A 51 14.49 12.73 5.89
N ILE A 52 14.17 11.46 5.62
CA ILE A 52 15.18 10.42 5.37
C ILE A 52 16.04 10.79 4.15
N ILE A 53 15.41 11.26 3.05
CA ILE A 53 16.12 11.73 1.86
C ILE A 53 17.06 12.89 2.21
N GLY A 54 16.58 13.88 2.97
CA GLY A 54 17.40 15.00 3.43
C GLY A 54 18.62 14.56 4.23
N ASP A 55 18.43 13.64 5.18
CA ASP A 55 19.50 13.08 6.00
C ASP A 55 20.51 12.29 5.16
N MET A 56 20.05 11.54 4.16
CA MET A 56 20.93 10.83 3.22
C MET A 56 21.78 11.80 2.39
N TYR A 57 21.19 12.89 1.88
CA TYR A 57 21.95 13.92 1.15
C TYR A 57 22.99 14.60 2.03
N ALA A 58 22.64 14.98 3.27
CA ALA A 58 23.58 15.55 4.22
C ALA A 58 24.76 14.60 4.49
N SER A 59 24.46 13.33 4.74
CA SER A 59 25.48 12.29 4.94
C SER A 59 26.38 12.10 3.72
N MET A 60 25.82 12.20 2.51
CA MET A 60 26.58 12.11 1.26
C MET A 60 27.54 13.28 1.06
N TYR A 61 27.14 14.51 1.44
CA TYR A 61 28.03 15.66 1.45
C TYR A 61 29.18 15.50 2.45
N GLU A 62 28.90 15.00 3.65
CA GLU A 62 29.94 14.69 4.63
C GLU A 62 30.94 13.66 4.10
N ILE A 63 30.45 12.56 3.51
CA ILE A 63 31.30 11.54 2.89
C ILE A 63 32.18 12.13 1.78
N SER A 64 31.62 13.00 0.94
CA SER A 64 32.40 13.68 -0.11
C SER A 64 33.53 14.55 0.46
N GLY A 65 33.25 15.27 1.56
CA GLY A 65 34.26 16.01 2.31
C GLY A 65 35.35 15.10 2.87
N LEU A 66 34.97 13.97 3.48
CA LEU A 66 35.90 12.97 4.01
C LEU A 66 36.76 12.34 2.92
N PHE A 67 36.23 12.09 1.72
CA PHE A 67 37.01 11.61 0.58
C PHE A 67 38.08 12.61 0.14
N THR A 68 37.74 13.90 0.13
CA THR A 68 38.69 14.96 -0.22
C THR A 68 39.85 15.01 0.79
N GLU A 69 39.54 14.91 2.08
CA GLU A 69 40.56 14.87 3.14
C GLU A 69 41.34 13.55 3.16
N LEU A 70 40.71 12.43 2.81
CA LEU A 70 41.36 11.13 2.60
C LEU A 70 42.41 11.22 1.49
N GLU A 71 42.06 11.74 0.32
CA GLU A 71 42.99 11.90 -0.81
C GLU A 71 44.15 12.82 -0.45
N ARG A 72 43.85 13.93 0.24
CA ARG A 72 44.86 14.87 0.73
C ARG A 72 45.82 14.20 1.72
N SER A 73 45.28 13.45 2.68
CA SER A 73 46.07 12.72 3.68
C SER A 73 46.92 11.63 3.04
N GLN A 74 46.38 10.90 2.07
CA GLN A 74 47.09 9.87 1.33
C GLN A 74 48.25 10.47 0.51
N SER A 75 48.03 11.63 -0.14
CA SER A 75 49.09 12.35 -0.84
C SER A 75 50.22 12.76 0.12
N LEU A 76 49.86 13.26 1.31
CA LEU A 76 50.82 13.67 2.34
C LEU A 76 51.62 12.47 2.89
N GLU A 77 50.95 11.34 3.16
CA GLU A 77 51.60 10.10 3.58
C GLU A 77 52.56 9.56 2.49
N ARG A 78 52.20 9.64 1.21
CA ARG A 78 53.08 9.25 0.10
C ARG A 78 54.34 10.11 0.06
N LEU A 79 54.21 11.44 0.23
CA LEU A 79 55.34 12.36 0.29
C LEU A 79 56.26 12.06 1.47
N ILE A 80 55.69 11.79 2.66
CA ILE A 80 56.46 11.41 3.85
C ILE A 80 57.21 10.10 3.61
N ARG A 81 56.55 9.07 3.05
CA ARG A 81 57.19 7.78 2.72
C ARG A 81 58.32 7.95 1.70
N GLN A 82 58.12 8.77 0.67
CA GLN A 82 59.15 9.04 -0.33
C GLN A 82 60.35 9.74 0.29
N TYR A 83 60.12 10.75 1.14
CA TYR A 83 61.17 11.45 1.85
C TYR A 83 61.96 10.52 2.78
N ASN A 84 61.27 9.70 3.58
CA ASN A 84 61.92 8.73 4.47
C ASN A 84 62.82 7.76 3.70
N ARG A 85 62.38 7.27 2.54
CA ARG A 85 63.19 6.39 1.67
C ARG A 85 64.46 7.05 1.14
N LEU A 86 64.40 8.35 0.82
CA LEU A 86 65.58 9.10 0.36
C LEU A 86 66.56 9.33 1.50
N ASN A 87 66.05 9.72 2.68
CA ASN A 87 66.85 9.98 3.87
C ASN A 87 67.48 8.69 4.46
N THR A 88 66.91 7.51 4.21
CA THR A 88 67.56 6.23 4.60
C THR A 88 68.72 5.86 3.67
N LYS A 89 68.79 6.43 2.46
CA LYS A 89 69.88 6.15 1.49
C LYS A 89 71.05 7.13 1.61
N GLU A 90 70.78 8.37 2.00
CA GLU A 90 71.80 9.37 2.31
C GLU A 90 71.94 9.45 3.83
N ASN A 91 73.07 9.00 4.40
CA ASN A 91 73.37 9.01 5.86
C ASN A 91 73.43 10.43 6.51
N ASN A 92 72.83 11.45 5.88
CA ASN A 92 72.73 12.80 6.42
C ASN A 92 71.49 12.91 7.31
N LEU A 93 71.64 12.54 8.57
CA LEU A 93 70.58 12.61 9.59
C LEU A 93 70.17 14.05 9.97
N ASP A 94 70.97 15.06 9.63
CA ASP A 94 70.93 16.35 10.33
C ASP A 94 70.06 17.44 9.69
N SER A 95 69.35 17.15 8.59
CA SER A 95 68.37 18.10 8.07
C SER A 95 67.07 17.41 7.66
N ILE A 96 66.28 16.98 8.65
CA ILE A 96 64.83 16.89 8.45
C ILE A 96 64.39 18.28 7.98
N SER A 97 64.08 18.39 6.70
CA SER A 97 63.64 19.64 6.10
C SER A 97 62.46 20.16 6.91
N LYS A 98 62.47 21.45 7.29
CA LYS A 98 61.39 22.11 8.03
C LYS A 98 60.00 21.73 7.49
N LYS A 99 59.89 21.58 6.17
CA LYS A 99 58.68 21.18 5.43
C LYS A 99 58.20 19.76 5.75
N HIS A 100 59.11 18.81 5.99
CA HIS A 100 58.78 17.44 6.38
C HIS A 100 58.19 17.38 7.79
N LYS A 101 58.79 18.13 8.73
CA LYS A 101 58.26 18.27 10.10
C LYS A 101 56.85 18.88 10.08
N GLU A 102 56.62 19.89 9.23
CA GLU A 102 55.29 20.48 9.02
C GLU A 102 54.27 19.45 8.48
N TYR A 103 54.65 18.53 7.59
CA TYR A 103 53.77 17.49 7.08
C TYR A 103 53.37 16.46 8.13
N ILE A 104 54.34 16.01 8.94
CA ILE A 104 54.05 15.10 10.07
C ILE A 104 53.11 15.77 11.06
N GLN A 105 53.39 17.03 11.43
CA GLN A 105 52.55 17.77 12.36
C GLN A 105 51.12 17.94 11.83
N ARG A 106 50.95 18.19 10.53
CA ARG A 106 49.62 18.26 9.91
C ARG A 106 48.87 16.92 9.95
N LEU A 107 49.54 15.79 9.68
CA LEU A 107 48.90 14.48 9.79
C LEU A 107 48.47 14.20 11.23
N GLU A 108 49.29 14.54 12.22
CA GLU A 108 48.97 14.34 13.63
C GLU A 108 47.80 15.23 14.08
N GLU A 109 47.74 16.46 13.57
CA GLU A 109 46.63 17.38 13.80
C GLU A 109 45.33 16.84 13.19
N ILE A 110 45.36 16.34 11.95
CA ILE A 110 44.21 15.71 11.29
C ILE A 110 43.76 14.46 12.08
N LYS A 111 44.72 13.64 12.53
CA LYS A 111 44.45 12.44 13.33
C LYS A 111 43.72 12.77 14.63
N SER A 112 44.24 13.72 15.38
CA SER A 112 43.73 14.09 16.72
C SER A 112 42.42 14.87 16.67
N LYS A 113 42.24 15.75 15.68
CA LYS A 113 41.05 16.62 15.60
C LYS A 113 39.89 16.01 14.83
N ILE A 114 40.15 15.13 13.86
CA ILE A 114 39.12 14.63 12.94
C ILE A 114 38.96 13.12 13.10
N VAL A 115 40.03 12.35 12.91
CA VAL A 115 39.95 10.89 12.84
C VAL A 115 39.56 10.25 14.18
N LEU A 116 40.26 10.60 15.27
CA LEU A 116 40.01 9.99 16.58
C LEU A 116 38.64 10.35 17.17
N PRO A 117 38.16 11.61 17.13
CA PRO A 117 36.83 11.94 17.64
C PRO A 117 35.70 11.23 16.88
N GLU A 118 35.79 11.18 15.56
CA GLU A 118 34.74 10.59 14.71
C GLU A 118 34.73 9.06 14.78
N LEU A 119 35.85 8.41 15.08
CA LEU A 119 35.86 6.96 15.31
C LEU A 119 35.34 6.57 16.69
N ARG A 120 35.57 7.41 17.71
CA ARG A 120 35.00 7.19 19.06
C ARG A 120 33.49 7.25 19.08
N SER A 121 32.89 8.08 18.23
CA SER A 121 31.42 8.19 18.14
C SER A 121 30.77 7.03 17.38
N VAL A 122 31.52 6.31 16.53
CA VAL A 122 30.94 5.40 15.53
C VAL A 122 31.15 3.91 15.81
N GLY A 123 32.06 3.52 16.71
CA GLY A 123 32.19 2.11 17.09
C GLY A 123 33.15 1.91 18.25
N GLY A 124 32.67 1.24 19.30
CA GLY A 124 33.35 1.02 20.58
C GLY A 124 34.62 0.17 20.56
N GLN A 125 35.50 0.34 19.56
CA GLN A 125 36.85 -0.20 19.56
C GLN A 125 37.71 0.52 20.61
N GLU A 126 38.57 -0.25 21.28
CA GLU A 126 39.50 0.27 22.28
C GLU A 126 40.45 1.28 21.66
N LEU A 127 40.58 2.43 22.33
CA LEU A 127 41.43 3.56 21.96
C LEU A 127 42.88 3.18 21.63
N HIS A 128 43.35 2.08 22.21
CA HIS A 128 44.72 1.62 22.12
C HIS A 128 45.10 1.12 20.72
N ASP A 129 44.15 0.54 19.97
CA ASP A 129 44.38 0.10 18.59
C ASP A 129 44.37 1.28 17.60
N MET A 130 43.67 2.36 17.96
CA MET A 130 43.52 3.57 17.12
C MET A 130 44.78 4.45 17.10
N GLU A 131 45.61 4.42 18.15
CA GLU A 131 46.86 5.18 18.19
C GLU A 131 47.89 4.70 17.16
N SER A 132 47.87 3.41 16.80
CA SER A 132 48.79 2.87 15.78
C SER A 132 48.32 3.10 14.33
N MET A 133 47.07 3.53 14.15
CA MET A 133 46.45 3.63 12.84
C MET A 133 46.93 4.86 12.06
N THR A 134 47.06 4.71 10.74
CA THR A 134 47.35 5.82 9.84
C THR A 134 46.12 6.71 9.62
N VAL A 135 46.35 7.97 9.22
CA VAL A 135 45.26 8.92 8.98
C VAL A 135 44.37 8.43 7.83
N THR A 136 44.98 7.91 6.77
CA THR A 136 44.27 7.34 5.62
C THR A 136 43.36 6.18 6.01
N GLU A 137 43.83 5.26 6.87
CA GLU A 137 43.03 4.12 7.30
C GLU A 137 41.88 4.55 8.23
N GLY A 138 42.11 5.58 9.06
CA GLY A 138 41.05 6.15 9.88
C GLY A 138 39.92 6.78 9.07
N PHE A 139 40.26 7.60 8.06
CA PHE A 139 39.25 8.15 7.15
C PHE A 139 38.50 7.05 6.39
N ARG A 140 39.20 5.99 5.94
CA ARG A 140 38.55 4.85 5.28
C ARG A 140 37.49 4.22 6.18
N ARG A 141 37.81 3.96 7.45
CA ARG A 141 36.84 3.39 8.41
C ARG A 141 35.66 4.32 8.68
N ILE A 142 35.90 5.63 8.83
CA ILE A 142 34.82 6.61 9.02
C ILE A 142 33.88 6.60 7.80
N ILE A 143 34.44 6.63 6.59
CA ILE A 143 33.66 6.60 5.34
C ILE A 143 32.86 5.31 5.26
N GLU A 144 33.48 4.15 5.51
CA GLU A 144 32.80 2.85 5.48
C GLU A 144 31.61 2.82 6.44
N ASN A 145 31.78 3.30 7.67
CA ASN A 145 30.70 3.34 8.64
C ASN A 145 29.56 4.28 8.22
N LYS A 146 29.86 5.49 7.71
CA LYS A 146 28.82 6.42 7.21
C LYS A 146 28.10 5.84 5.99
N VAL A 147 28.79 5.11 5.11
CA VAL A 147 28.17 4.39 3.98
C VAL A 147 27.21 3.31 4.49
N GLN A 148 27.58 2.53 5.51
CA GLN A 148 26.69 1.55 6.12
C GLN A 148 25.44 2.20 6.73
N GLU A 149 25.57 3.37 7.36
CA GLU A 149 24.43 4.14 7.85
C GLU A 149 23.49 4.57 6.72
N ILE A 150 24.04 5.05 5.60
CA ILE A 150 23.25 5.40 4.40
C ILE A 150 22.52 4.18 3.84
N LEU A 151 23.17 3.02 3.77
CA LEU A 151 22.53 1.78 3.32
C LEU A 151 21.33 1.42 4.20
N LYS A 152 21.50 1.51 5.53
CA LYS A 152 20.40 1.30 6.48
C LYS A 152 19.26 2.30 6.28
N LYS A 153 19.56 3.58 6.05
CA LYS A 153 18.55 4.60 5.73
C LYS A 153 17.86 4.34 4.39
N THR A 154 18.58 3.79 3.41
CA THR A 154 18.03 3.38 2.11
C THR A 154 17.02 2.23 2.27
N ASP A 155 17.32 1.25 3.11
CA ASP A 155 16.38 0.16 3.42
C ASP A 155 15.12 0.66 4.13
N GLN A 156 15.29 1.59 5.08
CA GLN A 156 14.16 2.27 5.73
C GLN A 156 13.31 3.04 4.72
N LEU A 157 13.95 3.78 3.81
CA LEU A 157 13.27 4.53 2.74
C LEU A 157 12.46 3.61 1.83
N SER A 158 13.02 2.45 1.47
CA SER A 158 12.33 1.42 0.70
C SER A 158 11.08 0.91 1.43
N SER A 159 11.21 0.62 2.73
CA SER A 159 10.07 0.18 3.56
C SER A 159 8.97 1.25 3.65
N VAL A 160 9.33 2.52 3.83
CA VAL A 160 8.37 3.64 3.80
C VAL A 160 7.69 3.72 2.43
N GLY A 161 8.45 3.59 1.34
CA GLY A 161 7.90 3.57 -0.03
C GLY A 161 6.90 2.43 -0.27
N THR A 162 7.16 1.24 0.28
CA THR A 162 6.20 0.12 0.21
C THR A 162 4.92 0.41 0.98
N LYS A 163 5.00 1.01 2.18
CA LYS A 163 3.83 1.40 2.97
C LYS A 163 3.01 2.49 2.28
N VAL A 164 3.68 3.49 1.70
CA VAL A 164 3.04 4.53 0.90
C VAL A 164 2.29 3.93 -0.28
N THR A 165 2.88 2.94 -0.97
CA THR A 165 2.24 2.25 -2.10
C THR A 165 1.06 1.39 -1.65
N GLU A 166 1.17 0.72 -0.50
CA GLU A 166 0.10 -0.09 0.10
C GLU A 166 -1.09 0.79 0.52
N LEU A 167 -0.86 1.89 1.22
CA LEU A 167 -1.89 2.85 1.61
C LEU A 167 -2.53 3.55 0.41
N ASN A 168 -1.75 3.82 -0.64
CA ASN A 168 -2.27 4.38 -1.90
C ASN A 168 -2.99 3.31 -2.76
N ASN A 169 -2.93 2.04 -2.38
CA ASN A 169 -3.59 0.97 -3.13
C ASN A 169 -5.09 0.95 -2.82
N THR A 170 -5.83 1.83 -3.52
CA THR A 170 -7.31 1.88 -3.59
C THR A 170 -7.99 0.53 -3.90
N SER A 171 -7.22 -0.50 -4.27
CA SER A 171 -7.68 -1.86 -4.51
C SER A 171 -8.24 -2.56 -3.26
N TYR A 172 -7.68 -2.33 -2.06
CA TYR A 172 -8.18 -2.99 -0.84
C TYR A 172 -9.58 -2.49 -0.45
N VAL A 173 -9.78 -1.16 -0.49
CA VAL A 173 -11.08 -0.53 -0.26
C VAL A 173 -12.09 -0.94 -1.36
N SER A 174 -11.65 -0.99 -2.62
CA SER A 174 -12.50 -1.44 -3.74
C SER A 174 -12.91 -2.91 -3.61
N GLN A 175 -12.03 -3.79 -3.14
CA GLN A 175 -12.32 -5.22 -2.97
C GLN A 175 -13.31 -5.48 -1.83
N ASN A 176 -13.12 -4.85 -0.68
CA ASN A 176 -14.06 -4.97 0.44
C ASN A 176 -15.44 -4.41 0.08
N PHE A 177 -15.49 -3.30 -0.65
CA PHE A 177 -16.74 -2.73 -1.16
C PHE A 177 -17.44 -3.66 -2.16
N LYS A 178 -16.70 -4.25 -3.10
CA LYS A 178 -17.25 -5.25 -4.04
C LYS A 178 -17.81 -6.47 -3.31
N LYS A 179 -17.11 -6.97 -2.28
CA LYS A 179 -17.57 -8.11 -1.47
C LYS A 179 -18.85 -7.77 -0.69
N GLN A 180 -18.92 -6.58 -0.09
CA GLN A 180 -20.11 -6.12 0.64
C GLN A 180 -21.32 -5.98 -0.29
N ILE A 181 -21.15 -5.34 -1.45
CA ILE A 181 -22.22 -5.20 -2.46
C ILE A 181 -22.68 -6.58 -2.95
N SER A 182 -21.74 -7.48 -3.22
CA SER A 182 -22.07 -8.84 -3.67
C SER A 182 -22.90 -9.59 -2.63
N TRP A 183 -22.56 -9.48 -1.34
CA TRP A 183 -23.31 -10.15 -0.27
C TRP A 183 -24.71 -9.54 -0.08
N SER A 184 -24.82 -8.21 -0.09
CA SER A 184 -26.11 -7.51 -0.04
C SER A 184 -27.01 -7.89 -1.21
N PHE A 185 -26.45 -7.99 -2.42
CA PHE A 185 -27.20 -8.39 -3.61
C PHE A 185 -27.66 -9.86 -3.53
N ALA A 186 -26.77 -10.76 -3.10
CA ALA A 186 -27.13 -12.17 -2.92
C ALA A 186 -28.27 -12.34 -1.90
N LEU A 187 -28.23 -11.60 -0.79
CA LEU A 187 -29.28 -11.58 0.22
C LEU A 187 -30.60 -11.05 -0.34
N LEU A 188 -30.56 -9.97 -1.11
CA LEU A 188 -31.74 -9.40 -1.77
C LEU A 188 -32.38 -10.40 -2.75
N VAL A 189 -31.58 -11.06 -3.60
CA VAL A 189 -32.06 -12.08 -4.53
C VAL A 189 -32.68 -13.26 -3.78
N ALA A 190 -32.05 -13.71 -2.69
CA ALA A 190 -32.58 -14.78 -1.86
C ALA A 190 -33.96 -14.43 -1.27
N ILE A 191 -34.13 -13.19 -0.76
CA ILE A 191 -35.43 -12.71 -0.24
C ILE A 191 -36.50 -12.73 -1.34
N VAL A 192 -36.16 -12.26 -2.54
CA VAL A 192 -37.11 -12.22 -3.67
C VAL A 192 -37.54 -13.63 -4.07
N ILE A 193 -36.59 -14.57 -4.18
CA ILE A 193 -36.89 -15.98 -4.50
C ILE A 193 -37.79 -16.60 -3.43
N ILE A 194 -37.46 -16.41 -2.15
CA ILE A 194 -38.26 -16.92 -1.03
C ILE A 194 -39.67 -16.33 -1.07
N GLY A 195 -39.80 -15.02 -1.27
CA GLY A 195 -41.10 -14.34 -1.38
C GLY A 195 -41.96 -14.88 -2.52
N PHE A 196 -41.35 -15.12 -3.67
CA PHE A 196 -42.02 -15.73 -4.82
C PHE A 196 -42.54 -17.14 -4.50
N PHE A 197 -41.73 -17.99 -3.87
CA PHE A 197 -42.16 -19.34 -3.46
C PHE A 197 -43.28 -19.31 -2.43
N ILE A 198 -43.25 -18.38 -1.47
CA ILE A 198 -44.32 -18.22 -0.47
C ILE A 198 -45.64 -17.86 -1.16
N ILE A 199 -45.63 -16.93 -2.12
CA ILE A 199 -46.83 -16.53 -2.87
C ILE A 199 -47.35 -17.71 -3.71
N ALA A 200 -46.46 -18.38 -4.44
CA ALA A 200 -46.81 -19.53 -5.29
C ALA A 200 -47.35 -20.72 -4.49
N TYR A 201 -46.93 -20.90 -3.23
CA TYR A 201 -47.45 -21.96 -2.38
C TYR A 201 -48.82 -21.64 -1.78
N ARG A 202 -49.16 -20.35 -1.64
CA ARG A 202 -50.41 -19.91 -1.00
C ARG A 202 -51.62 -19.96 -1.94
N ASP A 203 -51.39 -19.89 -3.25
CA ASP A 203 -52.45 -19.75 -4.24
C ASP A 203 -52.21 -20.68 -5.44
N ASP A 204 -53.06 -21.71 -5.56
CA ASP A 204 -52.97 -22.72 -6.60
C ASP A 204 -53.28 -22.16 -8.00
N GLU A 205 -54.09 -21.09 -8.11
CA GLU A 205 -54.35 -20.42 -9.40
C GLU A 205 -53.15 -19.61 -9.86
N ILE A 206 -52.50 -18.88 -8.95
CA ILE A 206 -51.26 -18.14 -9.25
C ILE A 206 -50.16 -19.12 -9.64
N ARG A 207 -50.02 -20.24 -8.92
CA ARG A 207 -49.06 -21.29 -9.28
C ARG A 207 -49.33 -21.84 -10.67
N LYS A 208 -50.57 -22.18 -10.99
CA LYS A 208 -50.92 -22.69 -12.33
C LYS A 208 -50.68 -21.62 -13.41
N THR A 209 -51.06 -20.38 -13.19
CA THR A 209 -50.86 -19.30 -14.17
C THR A 209 -49.38 -19.04 -14.44
N ILE A 210 -48.55 -19.07 -13.40
CA ILE A 210 -47.11 -18.82 -13.52
C ILE A 210 -46.35 -20.04 -14.04
N PHE A 211 -46.64 -21.27 -13.59
CA PHE A 211 -45.85 -22.44 -14.00
C PHE A 211 -46.39 -23.17 -15.23
N SER A 212 -47.64 -22.95 -15.63
CA SER A 212 -48.26 -23.61 -16.79
C SER A 212 -48.39 -22.70 -18.01
N GLY A 213 -48.13 -21.40 -17.85
CA GLY A 213 -48.21 -20.42 -18.92
C GLY A 213 -46.84 -20.09 -19.53
N ASP A 214 -46.81 -19.89 -20.85
CA ASP A 214 -45.63 -19.42 -21.60
C ASP A 214 -45.07 -18.10 -21.00
N ALA A 215 -45.95 -17.28 -20.42
CA ALA A 215 -45.62 -16.05 -19.73
C ALA A 215 -44.70 -16.24 -18.50
N GLY A 216 -44.86 -17.31 -17.73
CA GLY A 216 -44.04 -17.52 -16.54
C GLY A 216 -42.66 -18.10 -16.84
N LEU A 217 -42.55 -18.93 -17.88
CA LEU A 217 -41.24 -19.35 -18.40
C LEU A 217 -40.46 -18.16 -18.97
N GLN A 218 -41.15 -17.26 -19.67
CA GLN A 218 -40.58 -15.99 -20.12
C GLN A 218 -40.13 -15.10 -18.96
N PHE A 219 -40.95 -14.98 -17.90
CA PHE A 219 -40.61 -14.22 -16.69
C PHE A 219 -39.34 -14.76 -16.02
N ILE A 220 -39.24 -16.08 -15.79
CA ILE A 220 -38.07 -16.69 -15.16
C ILE A 220 -36.81 -16.47 -16.01
N THR A 221 -36.93 -16.58 -17.33
CA THR A 221 -35.81 -16.37 -18.27
C THR A 221 -35.31 -14.93 -18.22
N ILE A 222 -36.21 -13.95 -18.30
CA ILE A 222 -35.88 -12.53 -18.19
C ILE A 222 -35.25 -12.23 -16.84
N PHE A 223 -35.85 -12.73 -15.76
CA PHE A 223 -35.37 -12.50 -14.40
C PHE A 223 -33.96 -13.06 -14.21
N SER A 224 -33.68 -14.26 -14.73
CA SER A 224 -32.37 -14.88 -14.70
C SER A 224 -31.32 -14.07 -15.47
N ILE A 225 -31.69 -13.54 -16.64
CA ILE A 225 -30.82 -12.67 -17.45
C ILE A 225 -30.52 -11.37 -16.69
N ILE A 226 -31.52 -10.73 -16.08
CA ILE A 226 -31.33 -9.48 -15.31
C ILE A 226 -30.37 -9.72 -14.13
N ILE A 227 -30.55 -10.81 -13.38
CA ILE A 227 -29.63 -11.16 -12.28
C ILE A 227 -28.20 -11.36 -12.80
N ALA A 228 -28.03 -12.09 -13.91
CA ALA A 228 -26.70 -12.31 -14.50
C ALA A 228 -26.02 -11.00 -14.94
N ILE A 229 -26.77 -10.05 -15.51
CA ILE A 229 -26.25 -8.74 -15.91
C ILE A 229 -25.80 -7.92 -14.71
N ILE A 230 -26.61 -7.89 -13.64
CA ILE A 230 -26.26 -7.17 -12.42
C ILE A 230 -25.02 -7.80 -11.77
N LEU A 231 -24.94 -9.14 -11.72
CA LEU A 231 -23.75 -9.86 -11.25
C LEU A 231 -22.51 -9.50 -12.07
N PHE A 232 -22.60 -9.51 -13.39
CA PHE A 232 -21.47 -9.13 -14.25
C PHE A 232 -21.10 -7.64 -14.16
N GLY A 233 -22.06 -6.78 -13.82
CA GLY A 233 -21.79 -5.38 -13.54
C GLY A 233 -21.06 -5.16 -12.22
N ILE A 234 -21.42 -5.90 -11.17
CA ILE A 234 -20.75 -5.84 -9.86
C ILE A 234 -19.34 -6.46 -9.93
N THR A 235 -19.15 -7.55 -10.69
CA THR A 235 -17.82 -8.15 -10.90
C THR A 235 -16.93 -7.31 -11.82
N GLY A 236 -17.49 -6.31 -12.51
CA GLY A 236 -16.77 -5.42 -13.41
C GLY A 236 -16.35 -6.08 -14.73
N VAL A 237 -16.96 -7.22 -15.08
CA VAL A 237 -16.73 -7.92 -16.35
C VAL A 237 -17.39 -7.16 -17.51
N LEU A 238 -18.52 -6.50 -17.24
CA LEU A 238 -19.14 -5.55 -18.17
C LEU A 238 -18.98 -4.12 -17.65
N GLY A 239 -18.54 -3.21 -18.53
CA GLY A 239 -18.46 -1.79 -18.20
C GLY A 239 -19.84 -1.11 -18.17
N GLY A 240 -19.88 0.13 -17.67
CA GLY A 240 -21.14 0.87 -17.51
C GLY A 240 -21.90 1.11 -18.82
N LYS A 241 -21.19 1.18 -19.96
CA LYS A 241 -21.78 1.39 -21.29
C LYS A 241 -22.43 0.09 -21.80
N GLU A 242 -21.76 -1.03 -21.57
CA GLU A 242 -22.20 -2.37 -21.96
C GLU A 242 -23.43 -2.80 -21.16
N ILE A 243 -23.44 -2.55 -19.85
CA ILE A 243 -24.60 -2.81 -18.98
C ILE A 243 -25.82 -2.00 -19.44
N SER A 244 -25.64 -0.70 -19.69
CA SER A 244 -26.73 0.18 -20.12
C SER A 244 -27.33 -0.25 -21.47
N ALA A 245 -26.46 -0.68 -22.41
CA ALA A 245 -26.89 -1.20 -23.70
C ALA A 245 -27.64 -2.55 -23.56
N LEU A 246 -27.17 -3.46 -22.70
CA LEU A 246 -27.84 -4.76 -22.50
C LEU A 246 -29.22 -4.61 -21.83
N ILE A 247 -29.31 -3.78 -20.78
CA ILE A 247 -30.57 -3.50 -20.09
C ILE A 247 -31.57 -2.81 -21.03
N GLY A 248 -31.09 -1.87 -21.86
CA GLY A 248 -31.90 -1.22 -22.89
C GLY A 248 -32.42 -2.22 -23.93
N GLY A 249 -31.57 -3.13 -24.42
CA GLY A 249 -31.93 -4.16 -25.39
C GLY A 249 -32.96 -5.17 -24.85
N ILE A 250 -32.81 -5.59 -23.59
CA ILE A 250 -33.77 -6.49 -22.94
C ILE A 250 -35.10 -5.80 -22.69
N SER A 251 -35.07 -4.56 -22.20
CA SER A 251 -36.30 -3.77 -22.01
C SER A 251 -37.06 -3.59 -23.33
N GLY A 252 -36.35 -3.30 -24.43
CA GLY A 252 -36.93 -3.22 -25.77
C GLY A 252 -37.51 -4.55 -26.27
N TYR A 253 -36.82 -5.67 -26.02
CA TYR A 253 -37.31 -7.01 -26.39
C TYR A 253 -38.59 -7.39 -25.63
N ILE A 254 -38.65 -7.10 -24.31
CA ILE A 254 -39.78 -7.43 -23.46
C ILE A 254 -41.01 -6.60 -23.86
N LEU A 255 -40.86 -5.28 -23.99
CA LEU A 255 -41.94 -4.39 -24.43
C LEU A 255 -42.44 -4.73 -25.85
N GLY A 256 -41.52 -5.08 -26.77
CA GLY A 256 -41.87 -5.44 -28.15
C GLY A 256 -42.71 -6.71 -28.24
N ARG A 257 -42.38 -7.75 -27.46
CA ARG A 257 -43.11 -9.03 -27.44
C ARG A 257 -44.50 -8.92 -26.80
N SER A 258 -44.66 -8.11 -25.75
CA SER A 258 -45.97 -7.93 -25.09
C SER A 258 -47.01 -7.24 -25.98
N SER A 259 -46.60 -6.40 -26.95
CA SER A 259 -47.55 -5.74 -27.88
C SER A 259 -48.09 -6.68 -28.97
N ILE A 260 -47.32 -7.69 -29.39
CA ILE A 260 -47.64 -8.55 -30.53
C ILE A 260 -48.72 -9.59 -30.18
N GLY A 261 -48.86 -9.95 -28.89
CA GLY A 261 -49.90 -10.86 -28.42
C GLY A 261 -51.31 -10.26 -28.35
N SER A 262 -51.43 -8.92 -28.28
CA SER A 262 -52.71 -8.23 -28.08
C SER A 262 -53.52 -8.00 -29.37
N ASN A 263 -52.87 -7.93 -30.54
CA ASN A 263 -53.53 -7.49 -31.78
C ASN A 263 -54.11 -8.63 -32.65
N LYS A 264 -54.05 -9.89 -32.20
CA LYS A 264 -54.52 -11.02 -33.02
C LYS A 264 -55.96 -11.47 -32.71
N SER A 265 -56.63 -10.89 -31.72
CA SER A 265 -57.99 -11.26 -31.32
C SER A 265 -59.11 -10.36 -31.89
N GLU A 266 -58.81 -9.21 -32.51
CA GLU A 266 -59.85 -8.30 -33.04
C GLU A 266 -60.17 -8.47 -34.55
N SER A 267 -59.41 -9.28 -35.30
CA SER A 267 -59.63 -9.46 -36.75
C SER A 267 -60.47 -10.70 -37.11
N LYS A 268 -61.39 -11.12 -36.24
CA LYS A 268 -62.45 -12.09 -36.58
C LYS A 268 -63.77 -11.68 -35.90
N LYS A 269 -64.40 -10.64 -36.43
CA LYS A 269 -65.85 -10.45 -36.40
C LYS A 269 -66.30 -10.06 -37.80
#